data_AF-A0A365Z585-F1
#
_entry.id   AF-A0A365Z585-F1
#
_cell.length_a   1.000
_cell.length_b   1.000
_cell.length_c   1.000
_cell.angle_alpha   90.00
_cell.angle_beta   90.00
_cell.angle_gamma   90.00
#
_symmetry.space_group_name_H-M   'P 1'
#
loop_
_entity.id
_entity.type
_entity.pdbx_description
1 polymer ?
#
loop_
_entity_poly.entity_id
_entity_poly.type
_entity_poly.pdbx_seq_one_letter_code
_entity_poly.pdbx_strand_id
1 'polypeptide(L)'
;MKQTPESKIPAIQKLTNAVSGRRTTLALHATRVACSLGMLLPGDSKWRGLGNLYLGATTTLLQARHRYGTDGSDQVATQVQAVTGLARLTDSTQVKDALMWYLAIQANMSYAASGWAKLAGTKWRDGSALPGVMRTRTYGWERAYRLTQRYPRTTQVTQHAVLAMECLFPVVYLAGGRLTRPLIGAAGSFHVANAFVMGLGRFMTAFPAMHPMVAYTTVPKTYPAVADRDDRLVKTALLMLAGGTAAVGVLTSQRRARAVAGWPATRTVTTRNGNVLTYDTGGRDGAGRPLLVLNHGLASTAEHYAWMVERLAFDLGHPVVTYSRAGYAASRRVRTSPYGIQESVDDLVDLVRDIVPEGRKVVLVGHSLGAELNRRAVEQLGDQVAGMVYLDPTHPGELVRSSRQRKGSELFTDSLTDLARWTRLGFGPLMSRPRWVDDLPHAYRKKAFALYSDSRLWAAASREWEAVHEEFAGFDADLAPVRAPGLVVAAQVTVDIDPDQLLMYHEIARSHQAADRYGEVKVVERAGHDTILTDARHARTAADLIAAFLDEHAPGADAAVPAAPAASTAQIEGTAEQGKASEKK
;
A
#
# COMPACT_ATOMS: atom_id res chain seq x y z
N MET A 1 29.67 -22.41 22.27
CA MET A 1 28.24 -22.80 22.41
C MET A 1 27.44 -22.15 21.29
N LYS A 2 26.58 -22.88 20.56
CA LYS A 2 25.65 -22.27 19.60
C LYS A 2 24.58 -21.50 20.41
N GLN A 3 24.37 -20.21 20.13
CA GLN A 3 23.45 -19.34 20.89
C GLN A 3 21.96 -19.64 20.64
N THR A 4 21.62 -20.44 19.62
CA THR A 4 20.24 -20.85 19.33
C THR A 4 20.20 -22.30 18.82
N PRO A 5 19.28 -23.14 19.34
CA PRO A 5 19.06 -24.49 18.82
C PRO A 5 18.39 -24.43 17.44
N GLU A 6 18.70 -25.39 16.56
CA GLU A 6 18.20 -25.46 15.17
C GLU A 6 16.71 -25.80 15.06
N SER A 7 16.10 -26.32 16.13
CA SER A 7 14.67 -26.59 16.23
C SER A 7 14.23 -26.37 17.67
N LYS A 8 12.98 -25.95 17.88
CA LYS A 8 12.37 -25.88 19.23
C LYS A 8 11.89 -27.25 19.74
N ILE A 9 11.94 -28.30 18.89
CA ILE A 9 11.41 -29.64 19.21
C ILE A 9 12.57 -30.55 19.67
N PRO A 10 12.58 -31.03 20.94
CA PRO A 10 13.69 -31.81 21.49
C PRO A 10 13.98 -33.13 20.74
N ALA A 11 12.96 -33.79 20.22
CA ALA A 11 13.14 -35.03 19.43
C ALA A 11 13.92 -34.77 18.13
N ILE A 12 13.63 -33.66 17.44
CA ILE A 12 14.35 -33.25 16.24
C ILE A 12 15.80 -32.91 16.59
N GLN A 13 16.04 -32.23 17.71
CA GLN A 13 17.41 -31.93 18.18
C GLN A 13 18.22 -33.20 18.47
N LYS A 14 17.61 -34.21 19.12
CA LYS A 14 18.28 -35.50 19.38
C LYS A 14 18.63 -36.22 18.08
N LEU A 15 17.70 -36.26 17.13
CA LEU A 15 17.90 -36.88 15.83
C LEU A 15 18.99 -36.17 15.02
N THR A 16 18.96 -34.84 14.93
CA THR A 16 19.96 -34.08 14.18
C THR A 16 21.34 -34.19 14.82
N ASN A 17 21.44 -34.20 16.15
CA ASN A 17 22.70 -34.39 16.87
C ASN A 17 23.31 -35.77 16.61
N ALA A 18 22.51 -36.85 16.58
CA ALA A 18 23.00 -38.19 16.29
C ALA A 18 23.65 -38.32 14.90
N VAL A 19 23.15 -37.55 13.92
CA VAL A 19 23.61 -37.57 12.52
C VAL A 19 24.73 -36.55 12.25
N SER A 20 25.07 -35.74 13.27
CA SER A 20 26.07 -34.67 13.17
C SER A 20 27.53 -35.12 13.33
N GLY A 21 27.76 -36.36 13.77
CA GLY A 21 29.12 -36.88 13.94
C GLY A 21 29.80 -37.09 12.59
N ARG A 22 31.08 -36.70 12.45
CA ARG A 22 31.86 -36.88 11.21
C ARG A 22 31.74 -38.29 10.64
N ARG A 23 31.82 -39.32 11.50
CA ARG A 23 31.67 -40.73 11.10
C ARG A 23 30.27 -41.03 10.55
N THR A 24 29.22 -40.57 11.25
CA THR A 24 27.83 -40.76 10.83
C THR A 24 27.53 -40.03 9.51
N THR A 25 27.99 -38.80 9.36
CA THR A 25 27.83 -38.02 8.13
C THR A 25 28.57 -38.67 6.95
N LEU A 26 29.81 -39.13 7.15
CA LEU A 26 30.57 -39.85 6.12
C LEU A 26 29.89 -41.17 5.75
N ALA A 27 29.45 -41.96 6.73
CA ALA A 27 28.73 -43.19 6.49
C ALA A 27 27.45 -42.93 5.69
N LEU A 28 26.69 -41.89 6.04
CA LEU A 28 25.46 -41.51 5.35
C LEU A 28 25.72 -41.09 3.90
N HIS A 29 26.80 -40.36 3.62
CA HIS A 29 27.20 -40.05 2.25
C HIS A 29 27.65 -41.30 1.48
N ALA A 30 28.43 -42.19 2.10
CA ALA A 30 28.89 -43.43 1.47
C ALA A 30 27.71 -44.34 1.10
N THR A 31 26.73 -44.52 2.00
CA THR A 31 25.53 -45.32 1.73
C THR A 31 24.63 -44.67 0.69
N ARG A 32 24.54 -43.33 0.65
CA ARG A 32 23.86 -42.61 -0.44
C ARG A 32 24.53 -42.85 -1.78
N VAL A 33 25.86 -42.77 -1.87
CA VAL A 33 26.61 -43.07 -3.10
C VAL A 33 26.37 -44.51 -3.54
N ALA A 34 26.46 -45.47 -2.61
CA ALA A 34 26.19 -46.88 -2.89
C ALA A 34 24.75 -47.10 -3.39
N CYS A 35 23.75 -46.48 -2.74
CA CYS A 35 22.36 -46.52 -3.16
C CYS A 35 22.18 -45.93 -4.58
N SER A 36 22.76 -44.76 -4.86
CA SER A 36 22.68 -44.13 -6.17
C SER A 36 23.34 -44.97 -7.27
N LEU A 37 24.51 -45.57 -7.00
CA LEU A 37 25.16 -46.50 -7.93
C LEU A 37 24.31 -47.75 -8.18
N GLY A 38 23.75 -48.33 -7.13
CA GLY A 38 22.84 -49.47 -7.23
C GLY A 38 21.61 -49.18 -8.09
N MET A 39 21.08 -47.94 -8.02
CA MET A 39 19.94 -47.51 -8.84
C MET A 39 20.26 -47.36 -10.34
N LEU A 40 21.54 -47.31 -10.73
CA LEU A 40 21.93 -47.30 -12.15
C LEU A 40 21.93 -48.70 -12.76
N LEU A 41 22.05 -49.75 -11.94
CA LEU A 41 22.04 -51.14 -12.38
C LEU A 41 20.62 -51.62 -12.74
N PRO A 42 20.45 -52.59 -13.66
CA PRO A 42 19.15 -53.22 -13.90
C PRO A 42 18.53 -53.73 -12.59
N GLY A 43 17.23 -53.54 -12.40
CA GLY A 43 16.60 -53.94 -11.14
C GLY A 43 15.13 -53.58 -11.05
N ASP A 44 14.49 -54.11 -10.00
CA ASP A 44 13.06 -54.00 -9.74
C ASP A 44 12.61 -52.56 -9.41
N SER A 45 11.38 -52.24 -9.81
CA SER A 45 10.79 -50.91 -9.60
C SER A 45 10.60 -50.59 -8.11
N LYS A 46 10.17 -51.55 -7.29
CA LYS A 46 9.93 -51.34 -5.84
C LYS A 46 11.26 -51.12 -5.11
N TRP A 47 12.31 -51.86 -5.45
CA TRP A 47 13.66 -51.62 -4.90
C TRP A 47 14.19 -50.23 -5.26
N ARG A 48 14.00 -49.78 -6.51
CA ARG A 48 14.29 -48.40 -6.90
C ARG A 48 13.43 -47.41 -6.11
N GLY A 49 12.15 -47.72 -5.89
CA GLY A 49 11.23 -46.95 -5.06
C GLY A 49 11.76 -46.70 -3.65
N LEU A 50 12.16 -47.76 -2.95
CA LEU A 50 12.80 -47.70 -1.62
C LEU A 50 14.10 -46.89 -1.66
N GLY A 51 14.93 -47.09 -2.69
CA GLY A 51 16.14 -46.30 -2.90
C GLY A 51 15.87 -44.80 -3.02
N ASN A 52 14.86 -44.40 -3.79
CA ASN A 52 14.49 -42.98 -3.90
C ASN A 52 14.01 -42.42 -2.54
N LEU A 53 13.15 -43.15 -1.81
CA LEU A 53 12.69 -42.71 -0.48
C LEU A 53 13.86 -42.56 0.50
N TYR A 54 14.80 -43.51 0.48
CA TYR A 54 16.02 -43.44 1.27
C TYR A 54 16.85 -42.19 0.93
N LEU A 55 17.08 -41.93 -0.36
CA LEU A 55 17.83 -40.74 -0.81
C LEU A 55 17.10 -39.43 -0.45
N GLY A 56 15.77 -39.39 -0.56
CA GLY A 56 14.95 -38.24 -0.15
C GLY A 56 15.05 -37.98 1.35
N ALA A 57 14.76 -38.99 2.17
CA ALA A 57 14.78 -38.89 3.64
C ALA A 57 16.16 -38.49 4.17
N THR A 58 17.22 -39.09 3.63
CA THR A 58 18.59 -38.77 4.06
C THR A 58 19.04 -37.39 3.56
N THR A 59 18.46 -36.84 2.48
CA THR A 59 18.70 -35.44 2.07
C THR A 59 18.08 -34.47 3.06
N THR A 60 16.82 -34.68 3.44
CA THR A 60 16.13 -33.86 4.47
C THR A 60 16.87 -33.90 5.81
N LEU A 61 17.36 -35.08 6.20
CA LEU A 61 18.12 -35.26 7.43
C LEU A 61 19.45 -34.49 7.43
N LEU A 62 20.16 -34.50 6.29
CA LEU A 62 21.41 -33.74 6.12
C LEU A 62 21.17 -32.23 6.05
N GLN A 63 20.09 -31.78 5.40
CA GLN A 63 19.74 -30.34 5.30
C GLN A 63 19.56 -29.67 6.66
N ALA A 64 19.05 -30.39 7.66
CA ALA A 64 18.88 -29.84 9.00
C ALA A 64 20.19 -29.37 9.66
N ARG A 65 21.36 -29.75 9.12
CA ARG A 65 22.70 -29.38 9.65
C ARG A 65 23.62 -28.74 8.61
N HIS A 66 23.55 -29.17 7.36
CA HIS A 66 24.40 -28.62 6.31
C HIS A 66 23.83 -27.30 5.79
N ARG A 67 24.50 -26.19 6.11
CA ARG A 67 24.18 -24.84 5.59
C ARG A 67 24.73 -24.58 4.19
N TYR A 68 25.50 -25.52 3.63
CA TYR A 68 25.95 -25.47 2.24
C TYR A 68 24.89 -26.17 1.37
N GLY A 69 24.28 -25.42 0.45
CA GLY A 69 23.11 -25.85 -0.30
C GLY A 69 21.82 -25.23 0.25
N THR A 70 20.69 -25.93 0.14
CA THR A 70 19.30 -25.48 0.44
C THR A 70 18.68 -24.53 -0.57
N ASP A 71 19.29 -24.39 -1.74
CA ASP A 71 18.68 -23.73 -2.88
C ASP A 71 17.56 -24.60 -3.50
N GLY A 72 16.90 -24.07 -4.53
CA GLY A 72 15.80 -24.75 -5.20
C GLY A 72 16.14 -26.14 -5.76
N SER A 73 17.41 -26.41 -6.12
CA SER A 73 17.81 -27.72 -6.64
C SER A 73 17.72 -28.83 -5.59
N ASP A 74 18.01 -28.53 -4.32
CA ASP A 74 17.89 -29.51 -3.25
C ASP A 74 16.43 -29.82 -2.90
N GLN A 75 15.59 -28.79 -2.96
CA GLN A 75 14.14 -28.92 -2.73
C GLN A 75 13.52 -29.78 -3.83
N VAL A 76 13.81 -29.46 -5.09
CA VAL A 76 13.35 -30.22 -6.26
C VAL A 76 13.87 -31.66 -6.22
N ALA A 77 15.16 -31.87 -5.95
CA ALA A 77 15.72 -33.22 -5.87
C ALA A 77 15.03 -34.06 -4.80
N THR A 78 14.78 -33.47 -3.61
CA THR A 78 14.06 -34.16 -2.53
C THR A 78 12.62 -34.51 -2.94
N GLN A 79 11.91 -33.58 -3.59
CA GLN A 79 10.55 -33.82 -4.09
C GLN A 79 10.52 -34.93 -5.14
N VAL A 80 11.39 -34.88 -6.15
CA VAL A 80 11.44 -35.90 -7.21
C VAL A 80 11.75 -37.28 -6.61
N GLN A 81 12.72 -37.37 -5.69
CA GLN A 81 13.07 -38.62 -5.03
C GLN A 81 11.89 -39.17 -4.21
N ALA A 82 11.28 -38.35 -3.35
CA ALA A 82 10.16 -38.78 -2.53
C ALA A 82 8.95 -39.22 -3.37
N VAL A 83 8.54 -38.40 -4.34
CA VAL A 83 7.32 -38.63 -5.12
C VAL A 83 7.49 -39.79 -6.09
N THR A 84 8.63 -39.89 -6.78
CA THR A 84 8.88 -41.04 -7.65
C THR A 84 9.13 -42.32 -6.85
N GLY A 85 9.64 -42.22 -5.62
CA GLY A 85 9.70 -43.32 -4.67
C GLY A 85 8.32 -43.88 -4.35
N LEU A 86 7.40 -43.02 -3.92
CA LEU A 86 6.00 -43.39 -3.64
C LEU A 86 5.30 -43.96 -4.88
N ALA A 87 5.49 -43.34 -6.05
CA ALA A 87 4.87 -43.79 -7.30
C ALA A 87 5.34 -45.20 -7.71
N ARG A 88 6.59 -45.57 -7.39
CA ARG A 88 7.13 -46.91 -7.67
C ARG A 88 6.64 -47.97 -6.68
N LEU A 89 6.23 -47.58 -5.48
CA LEU A 89 5.79 -48.49 -4.42
C LEU A 89 4.29 -48.75 -4.41
N THR A 90 3.48 -47.81 -4.90
CA THR A 90 2.03 -47.99 -5.00
C THR A 90 1.67 -48.94 -6.14
N ASP A 91 0.63 -49.75 -5.95
CA ASP A 91 0.04 -50.58 -7.00
C ASP A 91 -1.13 -49.86 -7.71
N SER A 92 -1.69 -48.79 -7.12
CA SER A 92 -2.77 -47.99 -7.74
C SER A 92 -2.24 -47.10 -8.85
N THR A 93 -2.80 -47.25 -10.06
CA THR A 93 -2.50 -46.41 -11.22
C THR A 93 -2.96 -44.96 -11.01
N GLN A 94 -4.11 -44.74 -10.38
CA GLN A 94 -4.62 -43.40 -10.08
C GLN A 94 -3.67 -42.63 -9.16
N VAL A 95 -3.11 -43.31 -8.14
CA VAL A 95 -2.11 -42.70 -7.25
C VAL A 95 -0.83 -42.38 -8.02
N LYS A 96 -0.37 -43.25 -8.92
CA LYS A 96 0.80 -42.97 -9.78
C LYS A 96 0.57 -41.72 -10.62
N ASP A 97 -0.57 -41.63 -11.30
CA ASP A 97 -0.89 -40.53 -12.20
C ASP A 97 -1.00 -39.21 -11.43
N ALA A 98 -1.62 -39.22 -10.25
CA ALA A 98 -1.67 -38.07 -9.36
C ALA A 98 -0.25 -37.61 -8.94
N LEU A 99 0.65 -38.54 -8.60
CA LEU A 99 2.04 -38.23 -8.24
C LEU A 99 2.83 -37.68 -9.44
N MET A 100 2.59 -38.19 -10.66
CA MET A 100 3.21 -37.64 -11.88
C MET A 100 2.69 -36.23 -12.19
N TRP A 101 1.38 -36.01 -12.09
CA TRP A 101 0.78 -34.69 -12.23
C TRP A 101 1.31 -33.70 -11.20
N TYR A 102 1.50 -34.11 -9.95
CA TYR A 102 2.11 -33.27 -8.92
C TYR A 102 3.49 -32.75 -9.34
N LEU A 103 4.41 -33.64 -9.77
CA LEU A 103 5.74 -33.22 -10.20
C LEU A 103 5.71 -32.36 -11.47
N ALA A 104 4.80 -32.67 -12.40
CA ALA A 104 4.62 -31.86 -13.60
C ALA A 104 4.15 -30.44 -13.25
N ILE A 105 3.21 -30.29 -12.31
CA ILE A 105 2.75 -29.00 -11.80
C ILE A 105 3.91 -28.26 -11.09
N GLN A 106 4.68 -28.94 -10.23
CA GLN A 106 5.85 -28.36 -9.57
C GLN A 106 6.88 -27.82 -10.59
N ALA A 107 7.14 -28.56 -11.68
CA ALA A 107 8.03 -28.08 -12.74
C ALA A 107 7.49 -26.81 -13.41
N ASN A 108 6.21 -26.81 -13.79
CA ASN A 108 5.57 -25.66 -14.43
C ASN A 108 5.59 -24.42 -13.51
N MET A 109 5.25 -24.59 -12.24
CA MET A 109 5.27 -23.52 -11.25
C MET A 109 6.70 -23.00 -11.02
N SER A 110 7.69 -23.89 -10.94
CA SER A 110 9.08 -23.49 -10.70
C SER A 110 9.62 -22.58 -11.81
N TYR A 111 9.33 -22.91 -13.08
CA TYR A 111 9.71 -22.06 -14.21
C TYR A 111 8.88 -20.77 -14.27
N ALA A 112 7.54 -20.87 -14.21
CA ALA A 112 6.66 -19.70 -14.33
C ALA A 112 6.86 -18.68 -13.22
N ALA A 113 6.94 -19.13 -11.96
CA ALA A 113 7.16 -18.24 -10.82
C ALA A 113 8.52 -17.52 -10.90
N SER A 114 9.57 -18.23 -11.30
CA SER A 114 10.88 -17.64 -11.56
C SER A 114 10.78 -16.57 -12.67
N GLY A 115 10.14 -16.91 -13.80
CA GLY A 115 10.00 -16.01 -14.94
C GLY A 115 9.23 -14.74 -14.59
N TRP A 116 8.08 -14.86 -13.94
CA TRP A 116 7.26 -13.71 -13.55
C TRP A 116 7.93 -12.84 -12.48
N ALA A 117 8.63 -13.44 -11.51
CA ALA A 117 9.41 -12.70 -10.53
C ALA A 117 10.54 -11.90 -11.21
N LYS A 118 11.21 -12.49 -12.20
CA LYS A 118 12.23 -11.79 -13.01
C LYS A 118 11.60 -10.67 -13.83
N LEU A 119 10.48 -10.93 -14.52
CA LEU A 119 9.79 -9.97 -15.37
C LEU A 119 9.37 -8.68 -14.64
N ALA A 120 9.03 -8.78 -13.36
CA ALA A 120 8.74 -7.60 -12.52
C ALA A 120 9.95 -6.66 -12.38
N GLY A 121 11.18 -7.20 -12.36
CA GLY A 121 12.41 -6.44 -12.24
C GLY A 121 12.80 -5.70 -13.52
N THR A 122 13.12 -4.41 -13.42
CA THR A 122 13.53 -3.55 -14.56
C THR A 122 14.71 -4.12 -15.35
N LYS A 123 15.73 -4.63 -14.65
CA LYS A 123 16.96 -5.21 -15.25
C LYS A 123 16.70 -6.42 -16.17
N TRP A 124 15.64 -7.17 -15.90
CA TRP A 124 15.26 -8.31 -16.74
C TRP A 124 14.50 -7.84 -17.99
N ARG A 125 13.73 -6.74 -17.87
CA ARG A 125 13.01 -6.12 -18.98
C ARG A 125 13.96 -5.39 -19.93
N ASP A 126 14.90 -4.62 -19.41
CA ASP A 126 15.81 -3.81 -20.23
C ASP A 126 16.96 -4.61 -20.89
N GLY A 127 17.26 -5.83 -20.43
CA GLY A 127 18.34 -6.65 -20.99
C GLY A 127 19.65 -6.66 -20.19
N SER A 128 19.72 -5.95 -19.06
CA SER A 128 20.96 -5.74 -18.30
C SER A 128 21.26 -6.78 -17.22
N ALA A 129 20.28 -7.66 -16.89
CA ALA A 129 20.43 -8.64 -15.83
C ALA A 129 21.52 -9.69 -16.10
N LEU A 130 21.58 -10.27 -17.31
CA LEU A 130 22.54 -11.32 -17.66
C LEU A 130 24.00 -10.84 -17.56
N PRO A 131 24.41 -9.70 -18.15
CA PRO A 131 25.71 -9.09 -17.88
C PRO A 131 25.95 -8.84 -16.38
N GLY A 132 24.91 -8.38 -15.68
CA GLY A 132 24.93 -8.13 -14.24
C GLY A 132 25.22 -9.36 -13.38
N VAL A 133 24.73 -10.54 -13.79
CA VAL A 133 25.03 -11.83 -13.15
C VAL A 133 26.44 -12.31 -13.51
N MET A 134 26.82 -12.20 -14.78
CA MET A 134 28.13 -12.67 -15.26
C MET A 134 29.32 -11.94 -14.64
N ARG A 135 29.13 -10.71 -14.13
CA ARG A 135 30.16 -9.94 -13.40
C ARG A 135 30.26 -10.26 -11.90
N THR A 136 29.42 -11.14 -11.36
CA THR A 136 29.44 -11.45 -9.92
C THR A 136 30.59 -12.38 -9.54
N ARG A 137 31.02 -12.35 -8.27
CA ARG A 137 32.07 -13.26 -7.77
C ARG A 137 31.59 -14.70 -7.59
N THR A 138 30.31 -14.88 -7.24
CA THR A 138 29.77 -16.20 -6.84
C THR A 138 29.30 -17.03 -8.02
N TYR A 139 28.66 -16.41 -9.02
CA TYR A 139 28.02 -17.11 -10.15
C TYR A 139 28.49 -16.60 -11.52
N GLY A 140 29.42 -15.65 -11.54
CA GLY A 140 29.93 -15.04 -12.75
C GLY A 140 31.10 -15.81 -13.34
N TRP A 141 31.33 -15.59 -14.64
CA TRP A 141 32.50 -16.09 -15.35
C TRP A 141 33.03 -15.01 -16.27
N GLU A 142 34.30 -14.63 -16.07
CA GLU A 142 34.88 -13.47 -16.75
C GLU A 142 34.81 -13.58 -18.28
N ARG A 143 35.03 -14.77 -18.84
CA ARG A 143 34.94 -14.97 -20.30
C ARG A 143 33.52 -14.79 -20.82
N ALA A 144 32.51 -15.29 -20.10
CA ALA A 144 31.12 -15.05 -20.44
C ALA A 144 30.75 -13.57 -20.31
N TYR A 145 31.21 -12.87 -19.27
CA TYR A 145 31.00 -11.43 -19.13
C TYR A 145 31.61 -10.64 -20.30
N ARG A 146 32.86 -10.96 -20.69
CA ARG A 146 33.47 -10.33 -21.88
C ARG A 146 32.65 -10.60 -23.15
N LEU A 147 32.07 -11.80 -23.29
CA LEU A 147 31.18 -12.12 -24.41
C LEU A 147 29.91 -11.29 -24.38
N THR A 148 29.31 -11.06 -23.20
CA THR A 148 28.10 -10.22 -23.08
C THR A 148 28.37 -8.77 -23.47
N GLN A 149 29.55 -8.25 -23.14
CA GLN A 149 29.97 -6.90 -23.54
C GLN A 149 30.26 -6.82 -25.05
N ARG A 150 30.82 -7.88 -25.65
CA ARG A 150 31.16 -7.92 -27.08
C ARG A 150 29.91 -8.04 -27.97
N TYR A 151 28.88 -8.76 -27.52
CA TYR A 151 27.65 -9.01 -28.29
C TYR A 151 26.40 -8.59 -27.50
N PRO A 152 26.15 -7.28 -27.31
CA PRO A 152 25.09 -6.78 -26.45
C PRO A 152 23.68 -7.14 -26.97
N ARG A 153 23.44 -7.08 -28.28
CA ARG A 153 22.14 -7.47 -28.88
C ARG A 153 21.83 -8.95 -28.68
N THR A 154 22.80 -9.82 -28.96
CA THR A 154 22.66 -11.28 -28.76
C THR A 154 22.42 -11.61 -27.28
N THR A 155 23.09 -10.89 -26.37
CA THR A 155 22.90 -11.04 -24.93
C THR A 155 21.47 -10.69 -24.52
N GLN A 156 20.95 -9.56 -25.00
CA GLN A 156 19.58 -9.13 -24.73
C GLN A 156 18.56 -10.13 -25.24
N VAL A 157 18.69 -10.58 -26.50
CA VAL A 157 17.83 -11.61 -27.10
C VAL A 157 17.90 -12.92 -26.30
N THR A 158 19.10 -13.35 -25.89
CA THR A 158 19.28 -14.57 -25.08
C THR A 158 18.58 -14.45 -23.73
N GLN A 159 18.72 -13.32 -23.04
CA GLN A 159 18.04 -13.06 -21.78
C GLN A 159 16.52 -13.09 -21.94
N HIS A 160 16.00 -12.38 -22.95
CA HIS A 160 14.56 -12.34 -23.21
C HIS A 160 14.01 -13.70 -23.64
N ALA A 161 14.77 -14.51 -24.38
CA ALA A 161 14.38 -15.87 -24.74
C ALA A 161 14.27 -16.79 -23.51
N VAL A 162 15.23 -16.72 -22.58
CA VAL A 162 15.16 -17.46 -21.30
C VAL A 162 13.96 -16.98 -20.48
N LEU A 163 13.76 -15.66 -20.38
CA LEU A 163 12.64 -15.08 -19.66
C LEU A 163 11.29 -15.50 -20.26
N ALA A 164 11.16 -15.48 -21.59
CA ALA A 164 9.98 -15.94 -22.30
C ALA A 164 9.74 -17.44 -22.07
N MET A 165 10.78 -18.27 -22.15
CA MET A 165 10.69 -19.71 -21.87
C MET A 165 10.20 -19.97 -20.44
N GLU A 166 10.76 -19.28 -19.43
CA GLU A 166 10.33 -19.44 -18.04
C GLU A 166 8.87 -19.01 -17.85
N CYS A 167 8.49 -17.82 -18.34
CA CYS A 167 7.13 -17.28 -18.22
C CYS A 167 6.08 -18.11 -18.97
N LEU A 168 6.44 -18.66 -20.13
CA LEU A 168 5.53 -19.38 -21.02
C LEU A 168 5.65 -20.90 -20.86
N PHE A 169 6.43 -21.42 -19.93
CA PHE A 169 6.56 -22.87 -19.74
C PHE A 169 5.20 -23.59 -19.58
N PRO A 170 4.19 -23.03 -18.87
CA PRO A 170 2.84 -23.64 -18.80
C PRO A 170 2.12 -23.83 -20.14
N VAL A 171 2.53 -23.11 -21.19
CA VAL A 171 2.00 -23.27 -22.56
C VAL A 171 2.38 -24.64 -23.16
N VAL A 172 3.26 -25.39 -22.51
CA VAL A 172 3.61 -26.78 -22.89
C VAL A 172 2.40 -27.71 -23.04
N TYR A 173 1.30 -27.46 -22.32
CA TYR A 173 0.06 -28.24 -22.42
C TYR A 173 -0.86 -27.82 -23.58
N LEU A 174 -0.60 -26.68 -24.22
CA LEU A 174 -1.40 -26.23 -25.37
C LEU A 174 -1.11 -27.08 -26.61
N ALA A 175 -2.01 -26.97 -27.60
CA ALA A 175 -1.89 -27.67 -28.88
C ALA A 175 -1.64 -29.18 -28.75
N GLY A 176 -2.20 -29.82 -27.72
CA GLY A 176 -2.03 -31.25 -27.45
C GLY A 176 -0.58 -31.64 -27.14
N GLY A 177 0.18 -30.80 -26.45
CA GLY A 177 1.54 -31.13 -26.03
C GLY A 177 2.59 -31.01 -27.14
N ARG A 178 2.26 -30.45 -28.32
CA ARG A 178 3.22 -30.28 -29.44
C ARG A 178 4.48 -29.50 -29.05
N LEU A 179 4.38 -28.62 -28.06
CA LEU A 179 5.49 -27.79 -27.55
C LEU A 179 6.33 -28.49 -26.46
N THR A 180 5.96 -29.72 -26.06
CA THR A 180 6.66 -30.46 -25.01
C THR A 180 8.14 -30.60 -25.28
N ARG A 181 8.51 -31.21 -26.40
CA ARG A 181 9.90 -31.48 -26.76
C ARG A 181 10.76 -30.20 -26.82
N PRO A 182 10.36 -29.15 -27.57
CA PRO A 182 11.17 -27.94 -27.63
C PRO A 182 11.27 -27.22 -26.27
N LEU A 183 10.21 -27.16 -25.45
CA LEU A 183 10.24 -26.45 -24.17
C LEU A 183 11.08 -27.19 -23.10
N ILE A 184 10.91 -28.50 -22.94
CA ILE A 184 11.75 -29.27 -22.00
C ILE A 184 13.21 -29.32 -22.48
N GLY A 185 13.43 -29.36 -23.80
CA GLY A 185 14.76 -29.30 -24.40
C GLY A 185 15.45 -27.96 -24.15
N ALA A 186 14.72 -26.85 -24.29
CA ALA A 186 15.21 -25.51 -23.98
C ALA A 186 15.51 -25.35 -22.48
N ALA A 187 14.59 -25.79 -21.60
CA ALA A 187 14.79 -25.75 -20.16
C ALA A 187 15.97 -26.64 -19.71
N GLY A 188 16.12 -27.83 -20.29
CA GLY A 188 17.25 -28.72 -20.03
C GLY A 188 18.57 -28.10 -20.45
N SER A 189 18.62 -27.53 -21.66
CA SER A 189 19.79 -26.82 -22.19
C SER A 189 20.17 -25.62 -21.33
N PHE A 190 19.18 -24.88 -20.82
CA PHE A 190 19.38 -23.79 -19.87
C PHE A 190 20.05 -24.27 -18.57
N HIS A 191 19.61 -25.39 -17.99
CA HIS A 191 20.24 -25.92 -16.77
C HIS A 191 21.65 -26.47 -17.03
N VAL A 192 21.90 -27.07 -18.19
CA VAL A 192 23.26 -27.46 -18.61
C VAL A 192 24.15 -26.23 -18.74
N ALA A 193 23.68 -25.18 -19.43
CA ALA A 193 24.44 -23.94 -19.56
C ALA A 193 24.76 -23.32 -18.19
N ASN A 194 23.79 -23.24 -17.29
CA ASN A 194 24.00 -22.72 -15.93
C ASN A 194 25.01 -23.55 -15.13
N ALA A 195 25.05 -24.88 -15.32
CA ALA A 195 26.02 -25.73 -14.64
C ALA A 195 27.45 -25.39 -15.03
N PHE A 196 27.71 -25.20 -16.32
CA PHE A 196 29.07 -24.93 -16.82
C PHE A 196 29.48 -23.46 -16.74
N VAL A 197 28.53 -22.53 -16.93
CA VAL A 197 28.82 -21.08 -16.94
C VAL A 197 28.75 -20.48 -15.53
N MET A 198 27.82 -20.95 -14.69
CA MET A 198 27.55 -20.34 -13.37
C MET A 198 27.94 -21.25 -12.20
N GLY A 199 28.47 -22.44 -12.46
CA GLY A 199 28.82 -23.42 -11.42
C GLY A 199 27.60 -24.06 -10.74
N LEU A 200 26.40 -23.96 -11.33
CA LEU A 200 25.14 -24.47 -10.77
C LEU A 200 24.92 -25.96 -11.08
N GLY A 201 25.90 -26.81 -10.82
CA GLY A 201 25.90 -28.22 -11.24
C GLY A 201 24.70 -29.05 -10.78
N ARG A 202 24.17 -28.78 -9.58
CA ARG A 202 23.01 -29.52 -9.03
C ARG A 202 21.70 -29.22 -9.77
N PHE A 203 21.58 -28.03 -10.37
CA PHE A 203 20.40 -27.66 -11.16
C PHE A 203 20.28 -28.50 -12.43
N MET A 204 21.41 -28.92 -13.01
CA MET A 204 21.46 -29.77 -14.22
C MET A 204 20.76 -31.11 -14.03
N THR A 205 20.74 -31.66 -12.82
CA THR A 205 20.14 -32.97 -12.55
C THR A 205 18.79 -32.84 -11.86
N ALA A 206 18.64 -31.90 -10.93
CA ALA A 206 17.40 -31.75 -10.17
C ALA A 206 16.21 -31.35 -11.04
N PHE A 207 16.33 -30.28 -11.85
CA PHE A 207 15.21 -29.76 -12.61
C PHE A 207 14.83 -30.63 -13.82
N PRO A 208 15.79 -31.08 -14.66
CA PRO A 208 15.48 -32.00 -15.74
C PRO A 208 14.88 -33.34 -15.28
N ALA A 209 15.10 -33.76 -14.03
CA ALA A 209 14.46 -34.96 -13.50
C ALA A 209 12.93 -34.87 -13.38
N MET A 210 12.34 -33.66 -13.46
CA MET A 210 10.89 -33.47 -13.55
C MET A 210 10.35 -33.51 -14.99
N HIS A 211 11.20 -33.37 -16.00
CA HIS A 211 10.76 -33.29 -17.41
C HIS A 211 10.06 -34.54 -17.93
N PRO A 212 10.42 -35.78 -17.53
CA PRO A 212 9.65 -36.97 -17.92
C PRO A 212 8.19 -36.90 -17.46
N MET A 213 7.91 -36.29 -16.32
CA MET A 213 6.56 -36.14 -15.77
C MET A 213 5.78 -35.09 -16.56
N VAL A 214 6.43 -33.99 -16.94
CA VAL A 214 5.86 -33.02 -17.89
C VAL A 214 5.53 -33.72 -19.20
N ALA A 215 6.46 -34.48 -19.78
CA ALA A 215 6.22 -35.21 -21.02
C ALA A 215 5.09 -36.23 -20.91
N TYR A 216 5.02 -36.98 -19.81
CA TYR A 216 3.94 -37.93 -19.54
C TYR A 216 2.56 -37.26 -19.49
N THR A 217 2.46 -36.11 -18.82
CA THR A 217 1.19 -35.39 -18.60
C THR A 217 0.74 -34.55 -19.79
N THR A 218 1.65 -34.16 -20.69
CA THR A 218 1.31 -33.38 -21.89
C THR A 218 0.91 -34.25 -23.08
N VAL A 219 1.25 -35.54 -23.09
CA VAL A 219 0.86 -36.45 -24.18
C VAL A 219 -0.68 -36.56 -24.23
N PRO A 220 -1.29 -36.39 -25.41
CA PRO A 220 -2.73 -36.58 -25.59
C PRO A 220 -3.17 -38.01 -25.30
N LYS A 221 -4.35 -38.18 -24.70
CA LYS A 221 -4.95 -39.50 -24.44
C LYS A 221 -5.30 -40.32 -25.67
N THR A 222 -5.17 -39.74 -26.87
CA THR A 222 -5.27 -40.50 -28.13
C THR A 222 -4.08 -41.45 -28.33
N TYR A 223 -2.98 -41.29 -27.58
CA TYR A 223 -1.85 -42.21 -27.62
C TYR A 223 -2.08 -43.39 -26.68
N PRO A 224 -1.91 -44.65 -27.16
CA PRO A 224 -2.19 -45.85 -26.36
C PRO A 224 -1.46 -45.92 -25.01
N ALA A 225 -0.23 -45.39 -24.94
CA ALA A 225 0.59 -45.44 -23.73
C ALA A 225 0.04 -44.64 -22.54
N VAL A 226 -0.92 -43.72 -22.76
CA VAL A 226 -1.50 -42.86 -21.72
C VAL A 226 -3.03 -42.77 -21.81
N ALA A 227 -3.67 -43.65 -22.58
CA ALA A 227 -5.12 -43.60 -22.82
C ALA A 227 -5.93 -43.59 -21.51
N ASP A 228 -5.51 -44.40 -20.54
CA ASP A 228 -6.18 -44.57 -19.24
C ASP A 228 -5.68 -43.65 -18.12
N ARG A 229 -4.81 -42.67 -18.43
CA ARG A 229 -4.22 -41.76 -17.41
C ARG A 229 -5.31 -41.04 -16.60
N ASP A 230 -5.24 -41.01 -15.28
CA ASP A 230 -6.15 -40.23 -14.45
C ASP A 230 -5.75 -38.74 -14.38
N ASP A 231 -6.58 -37.86 -14.94
CA ASP A 231 -6.38 -36.41 -14.96
C ASP A 231 -7.25 -35.67 -13.93
N ARG A 232 -7.91 -36.37 -13.00
CA ARG A 232 -8.78 -35.74 -12.01
C ARG A 232 -8.04 -34.75 -11.12
N LEU A 233 -6.79 -35.05 -10.73
CA LEU A 233 -6.00 -34.17 -9.87
C LEU A 233 -5.89 -32.75 -10.44
N VAL A 234 -5.52 -32.61 -11.72
CA VAL A 234 -5.35 -31.29 -12.34
C VAL A 234 -6.69 -30.57 -12.48
N LYS A 235 -7.77 -31.29 -12.81
CA LYS A 235 -9.13 -30.72 -12.89
C LYS A 235 -9.60 -30.22 -11.52
N THR A 236 -9.41 -31.01 -10.46
CA THR A 236 -9.75 -30.63 -9.09
C THR A 236 -8.91 -29.44 -8.63
N ALA A 237 -7.60 -29.44 -8.90
CA ALA A 237 -6.72 -28.32 -8.56
C ALA A 237 -7.15 -27.01 -9.25
N LEU A 238 -7.48 -27.06 -10.55
CA LEU A 238 -7.97 -25.90 -11.29
C LEU A 238 -9.33 -25.41 -10.78
N LEU A 239 -10.25 -26.32 -10.45
CA LEU A 239 -11.55 -25.97 -9.89
C LEU A 239 -11.41 -25.30 -8.50
N MET A 240 -10.55 -25.86 -7.63
CA MET A 240 -10.27 -25.29 -6.32
C MET A 240 -9.60 -23.91 -6.44
N LEU A 241 -8.69 -23.73 -7.40
CA LEU A 241 -8.07 -22.43 -7.67
C LEU A 241 -9.10 -21.41 -8.18
N ALA A 242 -9.96 -21.79 -9.12
CA ALA A 242 -11.02 -20.94 -9.64
C ALA A 242 -12.02 -20.55 -8.54
N GLY A 243 -12.48 -21.53 -7.74
CA GLY A 243 -13.36 -21.31 -6.60
C GLY A 243 -12.72 -20.42 -5.52
N GLY A 244 -11.45 -20.66 -5.19
CA GLY A 244 -10.70 -19.82 -4.25
C GLY A 244 -10.52 -18.39 -4.75
N THR A 245 -10.21 -18.21 -6.04
CA THR A 245 -10.08 -16.88 -6.66
C THR A 245 -11.42 -16.13 -6.67
N ALA A 246 -12.51 -16.81 -7.03
CA ALA A 246 -13.85 -16.23 -7.00
C ALA A 246 -14.26 -15.84 -5.56
N ALA A 247 -14.02 -16.70 -4.58
CA ALA A 247 -14.30 -16.42 -3.17
C ALA A 247 -13.49 -15.21 -2.66
N VAL A 248 -12.20 -15.13 -2.99
CA VAL A 248 -11.36 -13.96 -2.68
C VAL A 248 -11.92 -12.71 -3.36
N GLY A 249 -12.32 -12.78 -4.63
CA GLY A 249 -12.93 -11.66 -5.36
C GLY A 249 -14.22 -11.14 -4.73
N VAL A 250 -15.10 -12.04 -4.27
CA VAL A 250 -16.33 -11.67 -3.54
C VAL A 250 -15.97 -11.01 -2.20
N LEU A 251 -15.06 -11.60 -1.43
CA LEU A 251 -14.64 -11.06 -0.13
C LEU A 251 -13.97 -9.69 -0.25
N THR A 252 -13.12 -9.47 -1.26
CA THR A 252 -12.48 -8.17 -1.50
C THR A 252 -13.50 -7.12 -1.93
N SER A 253 -14.45 -7.47 -2.79
CA SER A 253 -15.55 -6.58 -3.19
C SER A 253 -16.43 -6.17 -2.00
N GLN A 254 -16.81 -7.12 -1.14
CA GLN A 254 -17.58 -6.83 0.08
C GLN A 254 -16.79 -5.99 1.09
N ARG A 255 -15.51 -6.28 1.29
CA ARG A 255 -14.63 -5.49 2.17
C ARG A 255 -14.53 -4.06 1.65
N ARG A 256 -14.34 -3.88 0.35
CA ARG A 256 -14.32 -2.57 -0.30
C ARG A 256 -15.62 -1.81 -0.11
N ALA A 257 -16.77 -2.44 -0.38
CA ALA A 257 -18.08 -1.82 -0.20
C ALA A 257 -18.28 -1.31 1.24
N ARG A 258 -17.81 -2.05 2.24
CA ARG A 258 -17.83 -1.62 3.65
C ARG A 258 -16.82 -0.51 3.97
N ALA A 259 -15.64 -0.57 3.37
CA ALA A 259 -14.58 0.43 3.58
C ALA A 259 -15.02 1.80 3.05
N VAL A 260 -15.62 1.84 1.86
CA VAL A 260 -16.06 3.08 1.20
C VAL A 260 -17.49 3.50 1.56
N ALA A 261 -18.16 2.79 2.47
CA ALA A 261 -19.45 3.23 2.98
C ALA A 261 -19.26 4.48 3.86
N GLY A 262 -20.17 5.45 3.70
CA GLY A 262 -20.30 6.55 4.65
C GLY A 262 -20.57 6.04 6.07
N TRP A 263 -20.40 6.92 7.06
CA TRP A 263 -20.99 6.71 8.37
C TRP A 263 -22.53 6.73 8.25
N PRO A 264 -23.27 6.20 9.25
CA PRO A 264 -24.74 6.10 9.14
C PRO A 264 -25.46 7.42 8.87
N ALA A 265 -24.89 8.54 9.32
CA ALA A 265 -25.44 9.89 9.13
C ALA A 265 -24.81 10.65 7.95
N THR A 266 -23.95 10.01 7.15
CA THR A 266 -23.28 10.66 6.03
C THR A 266 -24.29 11.12 4.99
N ARG A 267 -24.16 12.38 4.60
CA ARG A 267 -24.97 13.04 3.57
C ARG A 267 -24.17 13.22 2.30
N THR A 268 -24.86 13.61 1.23
CA THR A 268 -24.22 13.83 -0.08
C THR A 268 -24.64 15.14 -0.70
N VAL A 269 -23.72 15.79 -1.42
CA VAL A 269 -24.01 16.92 -2.31
C VAL A 269 -23.51 16.59 -3.72
N THR A 270 -24.22 17.07 -4.74
CA THR A 270 -23.75 17.00 -6.13
C THR A 270 -23.26 18.37 -6.55
N THR A 271 -22.02 18.46 -7.02
CA THR A 271 -21.39 19.74 -7.40
C THR A 271 -21.70 20.08 -8.85
N ARG A 272 -21.38 21.31 -9.28
CA ARG A 272 -21.49 21.78 -10.67
C ARG A 272 -20.67 20.94 -11.65
N ASN A 273 -19.64 20.25 -11.16
CA ASN A 273 -18.80 19.33 -11.93
C ASN A 273 -19.43 17.93 -12.09
N GLY A 274 -20.62 17.71 -11.52
CA GLY A 274 -21.29 16.41 -11.47
C GLY A 274 -20.68 15.44 -10.45
N ASN A 275 -19.66 15.87 -9.72
CA ASN A 275 -19.04 15.07 -8.67
C ASN A 275 -20.01 14.95 -7.48
N VAL A 276 -19.97 13.80 -6.81
CA VAL A 276 -20.78 13.54 -5.62
C VAL A 276 -19.86 13.52 -4.42
N LEU A 277 -19.98 14.51 -3.55
CA LEU A 277 -19.23 14.58 -2.30
C LEU A 277 -20.05 14.00 -1.16
N THR A 278 -19.36 13.38 -0.22
CA THR A 278 -19.93 12.89 1.03
C THR A 278 -19.41 13.71 2.19
N TYR A 279 -20.30 14.05 3.12
CA TYR A 279 -19.98 14.86 4.29
C TYR A 279 -20.75 14.40 5.52
N ASP A 280 -20.16 14.69 6.68
CA ASP A 280 -20.70 14.40 8.01
C ASP A 280 -20.69 15.69 8.83
N THR A 281 -21.71 15.85 9.68
CA THR A 281 -21.89 17.03 10.53
C THR A 281 -21.74 16.66 12.00
N GLY A 282 -21.14 17.54 12.80
CA GLY A 282 -21.00 17.38 14.25
C GLY A 282 -21.26 18.69 15.00
N GLY A 283 -21.41 18.56 16.32
CA GLY A 283 -21.58 19.69 17.24
C GLY A 283 -23.02 20.16 17.38
N ARG A 284 -23.20 21.28 18.08
CA ARG A 284 -24.52 21.88 18.31
C ARG A 284 -24.75 22.97 17.29
N ASP A 285 -25.93 22.99 16.68
CA ASP A 285 -26.33 24.09 15.80
C ASP A 285 -26.74 25.29 16.66
N GLY A 286 -25.74 25.97 17.22
CA GLY A 286 -25.93 27.21 17.96
C GLY A 286 -26.16 28.36 16.99
N ALA A 287 -27.27 29.08 17.15
CA ALA A 287 -27.52 30.33 16.43
C ALA A 287 -26.32 31.29 16.61
N GLY A 288 -25.88 31.90 15.52
CA GLY A 288 -24.81 32.90 15.52
C GLY A 288 -23.40 32.39 15.22
N ARG A 289 -23.00 31.16 15.58
CA ARG A 289 -21.61 30.67 15.36
C ARG A 289 -21.32 30.28 13.90
N PRO A 290 -20.13 30.60 13.35
CA PRO A 290 -19.75 30.18 12.01
C PRO A 290 -19.61 28.65 11.92
N LEU A 291 -19.95 28.08 10.75
CA LEU A 291 -19.77 26.66 10.47
C LEU A 291 -18.31 26.36 10.13
N LEU A 292 -17.68 25.39 10.81
CA LEU A 292 -16.31 24.98 10.47
C LEU A 292 -16.34 23.88 9.41
N VAL A 293 -15.70 24.09 8.27
CA VAL A 293 -15.60 23.10 7.19
C VAL A 293 -14.16 22.60 7.09
N LEU A 294 -13.96 21.30 7.33
CA LEU A 294 -12.65 20.66 7.44
C LEU A 294 -12.30 19.94 6.13
N ASN A 295 -11.21 20.39 5.48
CA ASN A 295 -10.69 19.85 4.22
C ASN A 295 -9.38 19.10 4.45
N HIS A 296 -9.36 17.81 4.16
CA HIS A 296 -8.22 16.93 4.46
C HIS A 296 -7.02 17.17 3.52
N GLY A 297 -5.84 16.66 3.85
CA GLY A 297 -4.67 16.69 2.97
C GLY A 297 -4.76 15.77 1.76
N LEU A 298 -3.71 15.77 0.94
CA LEU A 298 -3.50 14.78 -0.13
C LEU A 298 -3.32 13.38 0.49
N ALA A 299 -3.86 12.34 -0.14
CA ALA A 299 -3.79 10.95 0.37
C ALA A 299 -4.34 10.77 1.82
N SER A 300 -5.09 11.74 2.33
CA SER A 300 -5.71 11.75 3.65
C SER A 300 -7.23 11.56 3.54
N THR A 301 -7.91 11.43 4.68
CA THR A 301 -9.36 11.25 4.77
C THR A 301 -9.93 12.06 5.93
N ALA A 302 -11.25 12.28 5.93
CA ALA A 302 -11.95 12.99 7.02
C ALA A 302 -11.67 12.41 8.42
N GLU A 303 -11.40 11.10 8.53
CA GLU A 303 -11.07 10.44 9.80
C GLU A 303 -9.79 10.96 10.46
N HIS A 304 -8.90 11.62 9.73
CA HIS A 304 -7.71 12.25 10.31
C HIS A 304 -8.09 13.33 11.32
N TYR A 305 -9.24 13.99 11.14
CA TYR A 305 -9.72 15.02 12.03
C TYR A 305 -10.45 14.51 13.28
N ALA A 306 -10.52 13.19 13.52
CA ALA A 306 -11.40 12.63 14.54
C ALA A 306 -11.20 13.25 15.95
N TRP A 307 -9.95 13.42 16.40
CA TRP A 307 -9.66 14.07 17.69
C TRP A 307 -10.02 15.56 17.70
N MET A 308 -9.81 16.25 16.58
CA MET A 308 -10.13 17.66 16.42
C MET A 308 -11.65 17.88 16.40
N VAL A 309 -12.40 17.02 15.71
CA VAL A 309 -13.87 17.01 15.72
C VAL A 309 -14.39 16.72 17.12
N GLU A 310 -13.81 15.76 17.84
CA GLU A 310 -14.19 15.49 19.24
C GLU A 310 -14.08 16.75 20.10
N ARG A 311 -12.94 17.44 19.99
CA ARG A 311 -12.68 18.67 20.74
C ARG A 311 -13.56 19.84 20.31
N LEU A 312 -13.58 20.19 19.02
CA LEU A 312 -14.31 21.35 18.51
C LEU A 312 -15.83 21.16 18.62
N ALA A 313 -16.32 19.99 18.22
CA ALA A 313 -17.75 19.77 18.06
C ALA A 313 -18.44 19.34 19.35
N PHE A 314 -17.86 18.38 20.09
CA PHE A 314 -18.51 17.80 21.26
C PHE A 314 -18.07 18.46 22.58
N ASP A 315 -16.78 18.75 22.76
CA ASP A 315 -16.31 19.42 23.99
C ASP A 315 -16.62 20.93 23.98
N LEU A 316 -16.39 21.60 22.84
CA LEU A 316 -16.50 23.08 22.72
C LEU A 316 -17.77 23.57 22.00
N GLY A 317 -18.58 22.63 21.48
CA GLY A 317 -19.90 22.94 20.93
C GLY A 317 -19.90 23.74 19.63
N HIS A 318 -18.80 23.75 18.86
CA HIS A 318 -18.77 24.39 17.54
C HIS A 318 -19.46 23.51 16.49
N PRO A 319 -20.22 24.11 15.56
CA PRO A 319 -20.80 23.38 14.43
C PRO A 319 -19.69 23.02 13.42
N VAL A 320 -19.53 21.74 13.11
CA VAL A 320 -18.43 21.22 12.28
C VAL A 320 -18.96 20.37 11.13
N VAL A 321 -18.36 20.50 9.95
CA VAL A 321 -18.52 19.59 8.82
C VAL A 321 -17.17 19.04 8.39
N THR A 322 -17.09 17.71 8.28
CA THR A 322 -16.00 17.03 7.57
C THR A 322 -16.53 16.46 6.26
N TYR A 323 -15.75 16.54 5.18
CA TYR A 323 -16.14 15.94 3.91
C TYR A 323 -14.98 15.19 3.27
N SER A 324 -15.30 14.31 2.32
CA SER A 324 -14.30 13.64 1.48
C SER A 324 -14.30 14.24 0.07
N ARG A 325 -13.14 14.64 -0.46
CA ARG A 325 -13.04 15.14 -1.84
C ARG A 325 -13.39 14.09 -2.89
N ALA A 326 -13.71 14.52 -4.10
CA ALA A 326 -14.10 13.65 -5.20
C ALA A 326 -13.05 12.54 -5.48
N GLY A 327 -13.47 11.28 -5.34
CA GLY A 327 -12.61 10.11 -5.49
C GLY A 327 -12.07 9.53 -4.19
N TYR A 328 -12.20 10.21 -3.06
CA TYR A 328 -11.88 9.68 -1.73
C TYR A 328 -13.10 9.05 -1.07
N ALA A 329 -12.87 8.02 -0.26
CA ALA A 329 -13.90 7.32 0.52
C ALA A 329 -15.17 7.05 -0.30
N ALA A 330 -16.34 7.49 0.20
CA ALA A 330 -17.62 7.34 -0.47
C ALA A 330 -17.80 8.33 -1.65
N SER A 331 -17.11 9.47 -1.65
CA SER A 331 -17.22 10.52 -2.66
C SER A 331 -16.76 10.06 -4.04
N ARG A 332 -17.54 10.38 -5.07
CA ARG A 332 -17.33 9.93 -6.45
C ARG A 332 -16.98 11.11 -7.34
N ARG A 333 -15.85 10.99 -8.05
CA ARG A 333 -15.56 11.84 -9.21
C ARG A 333 -16.30 11.26 -10.41
N VAL A 334 -17.23 12.01 -10.97
CA VAL A 334 -18.02 11.62 -12.15
C VAL A 334 -17.44 12.25 -13.41
N ARG A 335 -16.85 13.44 -13.29
CA ARG A 335 -16.20 14.15 -14.38
C ARG A 335 -15.12 13.27 -15.04
N THR A 336 -15.11 13.24 -16.36
CA THR A 336 -14.20 12.40 -17.17
C THR A 336 -13.05 13.18 -17.82
N SER A 337 -13.14 14.51 -17.88
CA SER A 337 -12.03 15.35 -18.34
C SER A 337 -10.80 15.22 -17.44
N PRO A 338 -9.59 15.60 -17.92
CA PRO A 338 -8.41 15.70 -17.09
C PRO A 338 -8.70 16.51 -15.82
N TYR A 339 -8.11 16.09 -14.70
CA TYR A 339 -8.27 16.77 -13.42
C TYR A 339 -7.42 18.03 -13.40
N GLY A 340 -7.98 19.11 -12.86
CA GLY A 340 -7.25 20.32 -12.50
C GLY A 340 -7.61 20.72 -11.07
N ILE A 341 -6.70 21.43 -10.40
CA ILE A 341 -6.88 21.84 -8.99
C ILE A 341 -8.20 22.61 -8.80
N GLN A 342 -8.58 23.43 -9.77
CA GLN A 342 -9.82 24.20 -9.77
C GLN A 342 -11.08 23.33 -9.60
N GLU A 343 -11.08 22.09 -10.08
CA GLU A 343 -12.21 21.17 -9.89
C GLU A 343 -12.50 20.93 -8.40
N SER A 344 -11.45 20.73 -7.59
CA SER A 344 -11.60 20.53 -6.15
C SER A 344 -11.95 21.83 -5.40
N VAL A 345 -11.53 22.98 -5.93
CA VAL A 345 -11.92 24.30 -5.40
C VAL A 345 -13.41 24.54 -5.65
N ASP A 346 -13.87 24.34 -6.88
CA ASP A 346 -15.30 24.51 -7.25
C ASP A 346 -16.19 23.54 -6.47
N ASP A 347 -15.74 22.30 -6.32
CA ASP A 347 -16.43 21.27 -5.53
C ASP A 347 -16.57 21.67 -4.04
N LEU A 348 -15.55 22.30 -3.45
CA LEU A 348 -15.61 22.86 -2.10
C LEU A 348 -16.57 24.06 -2.01
N VAL A 349 -16.52 24.97 -2.98
CA VAL A 349 -17.41 26.13 -3.04
C VAL A 349 -18.87 25.69 -3.11
N ASP A 350 -19.17 24.70 -3.95
CA ASP A 350 -20.53 24.16 -4.08
C ASP A 350 -20.99 23.43 -2.81
N LEU A 351 -20.11 22.67 -2.16
CA LEU A 351 -20.39 22.07 -0.86
C LEU A 351 -20.76 23.14 0.16
N VAL A 352 -19.94 24.19 0.31
CA VAL A 352 -20.17 25.26 1.28
C VAL A 352 -21.49 25.98 1.00
N ARG A 353 -21.78 26.32 -0.25
CA ARG A 353 -23.02 27.00 -0.64
C ARG A 353 -24.28 26.14 -0.42
N ASP A 354 -24.16 24.82 -0.51
CA ASP A 354 -25.27 23.89 -0.28
C ASP A 354 -25.55 23.67 1.22
N ILE A 355 -24.50 23.55 2.04
CA ILE A 355 -24.64 23.13 3.44
C ILE A 355 -24.72 24.29 4.44
N VAL A 356 -24.21 25.47 4.09
CA VAL A 356 -24.21 26.63 4.99
C VAL A 356 -25.53 27.39 4.82
N PRO A 357 -26.34 27.51 5.89
CA PRO A 357 -27.58 28.28 5.84
C PRO A 357 -27.35 29.73 5.40
N GLU A 358 -28.34 30.31 4.74
CA GLU A 358 -28.31 31.72 4.32
C GLU A 358 -28.01 32.65 5.50
N GLY A 359 -27.13 33.63 5.29
CA GLY A 359 -26.68 34.57 6.31
C GLY A 359 -25.65 34.02 7.31
N ARG A 360 -25.44 32.70 7.39
CA ARG A 360 -24.42 32.10 8.26
C ARG A 360 -23.04 32.21 7.62
N LYS A 361 -22.04 32.58 8.44
CA LYS A 361 -20.63 32.58 8.04
C LYS A 361 -20.00 31.18 8.14
N VAL A 362 -18.90 30.99 7.42
CA VAL A 362 -18.11 29.76 7.42
C VAL A 362 -16.66 30.05 7.82
N VAL A 363 -16.01 29.11 8.52
CA VAL A 363 -14.56 29.06 8.69
C VAL A 363 -14.02 27.83 7.99
N LEU A 364 -13.06 28.02 7.09
CA LEU A 364 -12.45 26.91 6.37
C LEU A 364 -11.18 26.46 7.10
N VAL A 365 -11.15 25.20 7.50
CA VAL A 365 -10.01 24.57 8.17
C VAL A 365 -9.41 23.57 7.19
N GLY A 366 -8.18 23.79 6.75
CA GLY A 366 -7.54 22.95 5.74
C GLY A 366 -6.20 22.41 6.22
N HIS A 367 -5.92 21.14 5.96
CA HIS A 367 -4.62 20.52 6.23
C HIS A 367 -3.84 20.31 4.94
N SER A 368 -2.53 20.59 4.96
CA SER A 368 -1.65 20.35 3.81
C SER A 368 -2.25 20.94 2.52
N LEU A 369 -2.43 20.13 1.47
CA LEU A 369 -3.09 20.53 0.21
C LEU A 369 -4.51 21.09 0.42
N GLY A 370 -5.26 20.59 1.39
CA GLY A 370 -6.61 21.09 1.71
C GLY A 370 -6.61 22.57 2.10
N ALA A 371 -5.52 23.08 2.68
CA ALA A 371 -5.38 24.49 3.06
C ALA A 371 -5.25 25.39 1.82
N GLU A 372 -4.46 24.97 0.82
CA GLU A 372 -4.32 25.70 -0.44
C GLU A 372 -5.63 25.69 -1.24
N LEU A 373 -6.35 24.57 -1.27
CA LEU A 373 -7.69 24.50 -1.88
C LEU A 373 -8.66 25.47 -1.21
N ASN A 374 -8.66 25.53 0.13
CA ASN A 374 -9.49 26.47 0.87
C ASN A 374 -9.11 27.92 0.55
N ARG A 375 -7.81 28.25 0.47
CA ARG A 375 -7.33 29.60 0.15
C ARG A 375 -7.88 30.10 -1.18
N ARG A 376 -7.86 29.24 -2.22
CA ARG A 376 -8.43 29.57 -3.53
C ARG A 376 -9.95 29.71 -3.51
N ALA A 377 -10.64 28.93 -2.66
CA ALA A 377 -12.09 29.01 -2.53
C ALA A 377 -12.56 30.35 -1.92
N VAL A 378 -11.73 31.03 -1.13
CA VAL A 378 -12.09 32.31 -0.49
C VAL A 378 -12.52 33.36 -1.51
N GLU A 379 -11.87 33.43 -2.68
CA GLU A 379 -12.24 34.40 -3.72
C GLU A 379 -13.69 34.21 -4.20
N GLN A 380 -14.14 32.96 -4.34
CA GLN A 380 -15.50 32.65 -4.78
C GLN A 380 -16.55 32.69 -3.65
N LEU A 381 -16.13 32.46 -2.40
CA LEU A 381 -17.01 32.49 -1.23
C LEU A 381 -17.17 33.92 -0.66
N GLY A 382 -16.19 34.79 -0.92
CA GLY A 382 -16.22 36.20 -0.55
C GLY A 382 -16.51 36.40 0.94
N ASP A 383 -17.43 37.32 1.22
CA ASP A 383 -17.78 37.71 2.59
C ASP A 383 -18.42 36.58 3.41
N GLN A 384 -18.80 35.45 2.81
CA GLN A 384 -19.29 34.30 3.58
C GLN A 384 -18.21 33.72 4.51
N VAL A 385 -16.92 33.90 4.18
CA VAL A 385 -15.79 33.40 4.97
C VAL A 385 -15.48 34.33 6.14
N ALA A 386 -15.75 33.88 7.36
CA ALA A 386 -15.40 34.59 8.59
C ALA A 386 -13.93 34.39 9.01
N GLY A 387 -13.28 33.34 8.52
CA GLY A 387 -11.89 33.05 8.86
C GLY A 387 -11.32 31.84 8.14
N MET A 388 -10.00 31.73 8.19
CA MET A 388 -9.21 30.66 7.57
C MET A 388 -8.25 30.05 8.58
N VAL A 389 -8.20 28.72 8.64
CA VAL A 389 -7.22 27.99 9.43
C VAL A 389 -6.41 27.07 8.53
N TYR A 390 -5.09 27.20 8.61
CA TYR A 390 -4.12 26.44 7.83
C TYR A 390 -3.36 25.49 8.77
N LEU A 391 -3.61 24.20 8.66
CA LEU A 391 -2.96 23.17 9.47
C LEU A 391 -1.80 22.57 8.69
N ASP A 392 -0.57 22.91 9.11
CA ASP A 392 0.68 22.52 8.44
C ASP A 392 0.55 22.58 6.90
N PRO A 393 0.21 23.77 6.35
CA PRO A 393 -0.28 23.89 4.99
C PRO A 393 0.79 23.59 3.95
N THR A 394 0.32 23.25 2.76
CA THR A 394 1.14 23.23 1.56
C THR A 394 1.16 24.63 0.94
N HIS A 395 2.35 25.11 0.56
CA HIS A 395 2.52 26.40 -0.12
C HIS A 395 2.75 26.20 -1.63
N PRO A 396 2.10 26.96 -2.53
CA PRO A 396 2.23 26.76 -3.97
C PRO A 396 3.67 26.92 -4.51
N GLY A 397 4.48 27.72 -3.83
CA GLY A 397 5.91 27.88 -4.14
C GLY A 397 6.85 26.84 -3.52
N GLU A 398 6.36 25.82 -2.81
CA GLU A 398 7.23 24.92 -2.03
C GLU A 398 8.22 24.11 -2.89
N LEU A 399 7.80 23.69 -4.09
CA LEU A 399 8.67 22.95 -5.02
C LEU A 399 9.74 23.83 -5.67
N VAL A 400 9.52 25.14 -5.73
CA VAL A 400 10.46 26.12 -6.29
C VAL A 400 11.41 26.66 -5.23
N ARG A 401 10.94 26.86 -4.00
CA ARG A 401 11.69 27.53 -2.94
C ARG A 401 12.43 26.55 -2.02
N SER A 402 11.85 25.39 -1.70
CA SER A 402 12.51 24.38 -0.86
C SER A 402 13.18 23.29 -1.71
N SER A 403 14.51 23.22 -1.62
CA SER A 403 15.28 22.12 -2.23
C SER A 403 14.90 20.75 -1.65
N ARG A 404 14.51 20.72 -0.37
CA ARG A 404 14.07 19.51 0.32
C ARG A 404 12.73 19.02 -0.23
N GLN A 405 11.75 19.91 -0.37
CA GLN A 405 10.45 19.54 -0.94
C GLN A 405 10.60 19.06 -2.38
N ARG A 406 11.40 19.76 -3.20
CA ARG A 406 11.66 19.34 -4.59
C ARG A 406 12.29 17.96 -4.70
N LYS A 407 13.28 17.63 -3.85
CA LYS A 407 13.87 16.29 -3.85
C LYS A 407 12.91 15.24 -3.28
N GLY A 408 12.10 15.61 -2.28
CA GLY A 408 11.06 14.76 -1.72
C GLY A 408 9.95 14.45 -2.72
N SER A 409 9.62 15.40 -3.60
CA SER A 409 8.52 15.31 -4.56
C SER A 409 8.74 14.20 -5.59
N GLU A 410 9.97 13.97 -6.05
CA GLU A 410 10.31 12.88 -6.98
C GLU A 410 10.02 11.50 -6.35
N LEU A 411 10.56 11.25 -5.15
CA LEU A 411 10.33 9.98 -4.42
C LEU A 411 8.85 9.78 -4.07
N PHE A 412 8.17 10.88 -3.73
CA PHE A 412 6.76 10.86 -3.40
C PHE A 412 5.88 10.56 -4.64
N THR A 413 6.24 11.10 -5.81
CA THR A 413 5.58 10.82 -7.10
C THR A 413 5.66 9.34 -7.45
N ASP A 414 6.85 8.74 -7.35
CA ASP A 414 7.05 7.31 -7.59
C ASP A 414 6.22 6.47 -6.59
N SER A 415 6.25 6.87 -5.31
CA SER A 415 5.51 6.17 -4.25
C SER A 415 4.00 6.19 -4.49
N LEU A 416 3.42 7.34 -4.84
CA LEU A 416 1.99 7.45 -5.15
C LEU A 416 1.61 6.64 -6.39
N THR A 417 2.44 6.69 -7.43
CA THR A 417 2.21 5.94 -8.68
C THR A 417 2.21 4.43 -8.42
N ASP A 418 3.19 3.95 -7.66
CA ASP A 418 3.29 2.54 -7.30
C ASP A 418 2.16 2.11 -6.36
N LEU A 419 1.81 2.90 -5.35
CA LEU A 419 0.68 2.60 -4.46
C LEU A 419 -0.63 2.55 -5.23
N ALA A 420 -0.89 3.49 -6.13
CA ALA A 420 -2.06 3.47 -7.00
C ALA A 420 -2.09 2.22 -7.88
N ARG A 421 -0.95 1.84 -8.49
CA ARG A 421 -0.82 0.64 -9.32
C ARG A 421 -1.09 -0.64 -8.53
N TRP A 422 -0.38 -0.85 -7.42
CA TRP A 422 -0.44 -2.08 -6.64
C TRP A 422 -1.80 -2.26 -5.95
N THR A 423 -2.39 -1.20 -5.42
CA THR A 423 -3.73 -1.29 -4.83
C THR A 423 -4.81 -1.56 -5.89
N ARG A 424 -4.69 -1.00 -7.10
CA ARG A 424 -5.57 -1.36 -8.24
C ARG A 424 -5.43 -2.84 -8.65
N LEU A 425 -4.24 -3.40 -8.53
CA LEU A 425 -3.97 -4.82 -8.77
C LEU A 425 -4.43 -5.73 -7.59
N GLY A 426 -5.05 -5.17 -6.55
CA GLY A 426 -5.62 -5.93 -5.43
C GLY A 426 -4.65 -6.23 -4.29
N PHE A 427 -3.47 -5.60 -4.27
CA PHE A 427 -2.47 -5.80 -3.21
C PHE A 427 -2.71 -4.94 -1.95
N GLY A 428 -3.75 -4.11 -1.92
CA GLY A 428 -4.11 -3.27 -0.76
C GLY A 428 -4.19 -4.01 0.59
N PRO A 429 -4.80 -5.21 0.68
CA PRO A 429 -4.85 -5.98 1.92
C PRO A 429 -3.49 -6.47 2.46
N LEU A 430 -2.42 -6.41 1.65
CA LEU A 430 -1.07 -6.78 2.06
C LEU A 430 -0.29 -5.60 2.65
N MET A 431 -0.86 -4.39 2.62
CA MET A 431 -0.25 -3.22 3.20
C MET A 431 -0.15 -3.36 4.73
N SER A 432 0.97 -2.90 5.29
CA SER A 432 1.12 -2.75 6.73
C SER A 432 0.32 -1.56 7.22
N ARG A 433 -0.26 -1.67 8.41
CA ARG A 433 -0.89 -0.54 9.08
C ARG A 433 0.16 0.52 9.42
N PRO A 434 0.01 1.77 8.96
CA PRO A 434 0.91 2.86 9.35
C PRO A 434 0.62 3.31 10.79
N ARG A 435 1.64 3.84 11.48
CA ARG A 435 1.57 4.18 12.91
C ARG A 435 0.47 5.19 13.24
N TRP A 436 0.26 6.19 12.39
CA TRP A 436 -0.77 7.22 12.60
C TRP A 436 -2.19 6.65 12.74
N VAL A 437 -2.48 5.48 12.15
CA VAL A 437 -3.78 4.82 12.32
C VAL A 437 -3.96 4.34 13.76
N ASP A 438 -2.88 3.92 14.42
CA ASP A 438 -2.94 3.46 15.81
C ASP A 438 -3.06 4.64 16.80
N ASP A 439 -2.75 5.87 16.36
CA ASP A 439 -2.89 7.09 17.15
C ASP A 439 -4.32 7.67 17.11
N LEU A 440 -5.12 7.32 16.09
CA LEU A 440 -6.54 7.69 15.99
C LEU A 440 -7.40 7.09 17.12
N PRO A 441 -8.60 7.65 17.39
CA PRO A 441 -9.53 7.04 18.32
C PRO A 441 -9.92 5.62 17.87
N HIS A 442 -10.12 4.72 18.82
CA HIS A 442 -10.31 3.28 18.56
C HIS A 442 -11.41 2.99 17.52
N ALA A 443 -12.51 3.74 17.58
CA ALA A 443 -13.65 3.60 16.66
C ALA A 443 -13.30 3.88 15.18
N TYR A 444 -12.28 4.68 14.91
CA TYR A 444 -11.91 5.12 13.56
C TYR A 444 -10.84 4.25 12.91
N ARG A 445 -9.98 3.60 13.71
CA ARG A 445 -8.78 2.87 13.21
C ARG A 445 -9.09 1.86 12.12
N LYS A 446 -10.15 1.06 12.32
CA LYS A 446 -10.56 0.03 11.36
C LYS A 446 -11.00 0.63 10.04
N LYS A 447 -11.78 1.72 10.08
CA LYS A 447 -12.27 2.39 8.87
C LYS A 447 -11.15 3.14 8.15
N ALA A 448 -10.35 3.91 8.87
CA ALA A 448 -9.20 4.63 8.34
C ALA A 448 -8.22 3.69 7.63
N PHE A 449 -7.89 2.53 8.23
CA PHE A 449 -7.03 1.55 7.59
C PHE A 449 -7.66 0.92 6.35
N ALA A 450 -8.98 0.65 6.39
CA ALA A 450 -9.68 0.11 5.23
C ALA A 450 -9.66 1.09 4.05
N LEU A 451 -9.88 2.38 4.30
CA LEU A 451 -9.77 3.45 3.31
C LEU A 451 -8.34 3.60 2.78
N TYR A 452 -7.34 3.55 3.66
CA TYR A 452 -5.92 3.58 3.30
C TYR A 452 -5.52 2.41 2.39
N SER A 453 -6.12 1.23 2.58
CA SER A 453 -5.89 0.06 1.73
C SER A 453 -6.68 0.03 0.41
N ASP A 454 -7.61 0.98 0.21
CA ASP A 454 -8.46 1.03 -0.98
C ASP A 454 -7.77 1.75 -2.14
N SER A 455 -7.96 1.24 -3.35
CA SER A 455 -7.34 1.79 -4.54
C SER A 455 -7.87 3.18 -4.93
N ARG A 456 -9.06 3.56 -4.48
CA ARG A 456 -9.64 4.89 -4.75
C ARG A 456 -8.83 6.00 -4.12
N LEU A 457 -8.37 5.81 -2.88
CA LEU A 457 -7.55 6.80 -2.16
C LEU A 457 -6.27 7.11 -2.94
N TRP A 458 -5.51 6.07 -3.29
CA TRP A 458 -4.26 6.23 -4.02
C TRP A 458 -4.44 6.69 -5.46
N ALA A 459 -5.50 6.23 -6.14
CA ALA A 459 -5.85 6.71 -7.47
C ALA A 459 -6.24 8.20 -7.47
N ALA A 460 -6.95 8.66 -6.43
CA ALA A 460 -7.29 10.07 -6.28
C ALA A 460 -6.06 10.90 -5.92
N ALA A 461 -5.25 10.45 -4.96
CA ALA A 461 -4.03 11.12 -4.56
C ALA A 461 -3.03 11.24 -5.71
N SER A 462 -2.79 10.17 -6.47
CA SER A 462 -1.88 10.20 -7.63
C SER A 462 -2.35 11.20 -8.70
N ARG A 463 -3.67 11.28 -8.95
CA ARG A 463 -4.25 12.24 -9.90
C ARG A 463 -4.17 13.67 -9.41
N GLU A 464 -4.50 13.91 -8.14
CA GLU A 464 -4.41 15.24 -7.53
C GLU A 464 -2.95 15.72 -7.53
N TRP A 465 -2.03 14.84 -7.17
CA TRP A 465 -0.60 15.13 -7.13
C TRP A 465 0.00 15.47 -8.48
N GLU A 466 -0.40 14.78 -9.55
CA GLU A 466 0.08 15.08 -10.91
C GLU A 466 -0.22 16.53 -11.30
N ALA A 467 -1.46 17.00 -11.08
CA ALA A 467 -1.85 18.38 -11.35
C ALA A 467 -1.17 19.39 -10.40
N VAL A 468 -1.08 19.06 -9.11
CA VAL A 468 -0.39 19.91 -8.11
C VAL A 468 1.08 20.08 -8.44
N HIS A 469 1.77 18.98 -8.72
CA HIS A 469 3.20 18.99 -9.02
C HIS A 469 3.50 19.80 -10.28
N GLU A 470 2.71 19.64 -11.34
CA GLU A 470 2.84 20.43 -12.57
C GLU A 470 2.69 21.94 -12.29
N GLU A 471 1.63 22.32 -11.59
CA GLU A 471 1.35 23.73 -11.32
C GLU A 471 2.40 24.35 -10.38
N PHE A 472 2.80 23.64 -9.33
CA PHE A 472 3.71 24.16 -8.30
C PHE A 472 5.15 24.24 -8.78
N ALA A 473 5.56 23.36 -9.70
CA ALA A 473 6.90 23.42 -10.29
C ALA A 473 7.14 24.72 -11.07
N GLY A 474 6.08 25.40 -11.52
CA GLY A 474 6.14 26.67 -12.25
C GLY A 474 5.73 27.91 -11.42
N PHE A 475 5.50 27.78 -10.11
CA PHE A 475 5.00 28.90 -9.30
C PHE A 475 6.11 29.90 -8.97
N ASP A 476 5.99 31.13 -9.48
CA ASP A 476 6.95 32.24 -9.26
C ASP A 476 6.27 33.55 -8.84
N ALA A 477 5.05 33.47 -8.30
CA ALA A 477 4.27 34.63 -7.89
C ALA A 477 4.24 34.81 -6.35
N ASP A 478 3.82 35.98 -5.90
CA ASP A 478 3.42 36.19 -4.51
C ASP A 478 1.98 35.73 -4.28
N LEU A 479 1.65 35.38 -3.03
CA LEU A 479 0.27 35.05 -2.67
C LEU A 479 -0.62 36.30 -2.74
N ALA A 480 -1.74 36.18 -3.45
CA ALA A 480 -2.77 37.22 -3.48
C ALA A 480 -3.34 37.49 -2.07
N PRO A 481 -3.69 38.75 -1.73
CA PRO A 481 -4.27 39.06 -0.42
C PRO A 481 -5.58 38.31 -0.14
N VAL A 482 -5.71 37.76 1.07
CA VAL A 482 -6.87 36.97 1.48
C VAL A 482 -7.75 37.80 2.42
N ARG A 483 -8.97 38.14 1.99
CA ARG A 483 -9.87 39.09 2.68
C ARG A 483 -10.64 38.51 3.89
N ALA A 484 -10.04 37.57 4.60
CA ALA A 484 -10.57 37.02 5.85
C ALA A 484 -9.43 36.94 6.89
N PRO A 485 -9.71 36.91 8.20
CA PRO A 485 -8.71 36.57 9.22
C PRO A 485 -8.10 35.18 8.99
N GLY A 486 -6.81 35.01 9.30
CA GLY A 486 -6.06 33.78 9.06
C GLY A 486 -5.22 33.32 10.24
N LEU A 487 -5.27 32.03 10.55
CA LEU A 487 -4.39 31.37 11.51
C LEU A 487 -3.63 30.22 10.83
N VAL A 488 -2.30 30.28 10.84
CA VAL A 488 -1.46 29.14 10.45
C VAL A 488 -1.03 28.39 11.71
N VAL A 489 -1.33 27.10 11.77
CA VAL A 489 -0.92 26.19 12.84
C VAL A 489 0.11 25.21 12.27
N ALA A 490 1.38 25.51 12.53
CA ALA A 490 2.52 24.76 12.03
C ALA A 490 2.87 23.57 12.94
N ALA A 491 3.27 22.45 12.35
CA ALA A 491 3.84 21.33 13.08
C ALA A 491 5.34 21.59 13.33
N GLN A 492 5.79 21.57 14.59
CA GLN A 492 7.19 21.88 14.93
C GLN A 492 8.19 21.04 14.13
N VAL A 493 7.96 19.72 14.02
CA VAL A 493 8.88 18.82 13.29
C VAL A 493 9.00 19.20 11.82
N THR A 494 7.94 19.74 11.21
CA THR A 494 7.95 20.19 9.81
C THR A 494 8.88 21.40 9.66
N VAL A 495 8.66 22.45 10.46
CA VAL A 495 9.42 23.71 10.36
C VAL A 495 10.86 23.60 10.89
N ASP A 496 11.14 22.68 11.82
CA ASP A 496 12.50 22.41 12.30
C ASP A 496 13.34 21.70 11.24
N ILE A 497 12.72 20.82 10.44
CA ILE A 497 13.39 20.05 9.39
C ILE A 497 13.56 20.86 8.11
N ASP A 498 12.66 21.80 7.83
CA ASP A 498 12.63 22.62 6.62
C ASP A 498 12.32 24.09 6.97
N PRO A 499 13.33 24.91 7.30
CA PRO A 499 13.12 26.32 7.67
C PRO A 499 12.45 27.16 6.57
N ASP A 500 12.58 26.77 5.31
CA ASP A 500 11.91 27.44 4.19
C ASP A 500 10.38 27.33 4.31
N GLN A 501 9.87 26.26 4.92
CA GLN A 501 8.44 26.11 5.21
C GLN A 501 7.94 27.18 6.19
N LEU A 502 8.72 27.50 7.23
CA LEU A 502 8.32 28.55 8.18
C LEU A 502 8.24 29.92 7.51
N LEU A 503 9.16 30.23 6.58
CA LEU A 503 9.12 31.47 5.80
C LEU A 503 7.87 31.54 4.93
N MET A 504 7.50 30.43 4.28
CA MET A 504 6.28 30.32 3.48
C MET A 504 5.02 30.40 4.36
N TYR A 505 5.05 29.89 5.60
CA TYR A 505 3.93 30.02 6.54
C TYR A 505 3.72 31.48 6.98
N HIS A 506 4.81 32.22 7.19
CA HIS A 506 4.72 33.66 7.40
C HIS A 506 4.21 34.41 6.17
N GLU A 507 4.51 33.96 4.96
CA GLU A 507 3.94 34.53 3.73
C GLU A 507 2.42 34.31 3.64
N ILE A 508 1.94 33.12 4.00
CA ILE A 508 0.49 32.86 4.12
C ILE A 508 -0.12 33.82 5.12
N ALA A 509 0.44 33.96 6.33
CA ALA A 509 -0.06 34.91 7.33
C ALA A 509 -0.02 36.37 6.82
N ARG A 510 1.04 36.78 6.13
CA ARG A 510 1.15 38.11 5.51
C ARG A 510 0.12 38.35 4.41
N SER A 511 -0.35 37.32 3.70
CA SER A 511 -1.41 37.48 2.70
C SER A 511 -2.73 37.97 3.33
N HIS A 512 -3.01 37.63 4.59
CA HIS A 512 -4.14 38.17 5.34
C HIS A 512 -3.88 39.61 5.81
N GLN A 513 -2.68 39.87 6.33
CA GLN A 513 -2.27 41.21 6.77
C GLN A 513 -2.27 42.22 5.62
N ALA A 514 -1.89 41.80 4.41
CA ALA A 514 -1.95 42.62 3.20
C ALA A 514 -3.38 43.02 2.80
N ALA A 515 -4.40 42.32 3.31
CA ALA A 515 -5.81 42.67 3.18
C ALA A 515 -6.37 43.38 4.44
N ASP A 516 -5.49 43.89 5.32
CA ASP A 516 -5.83 44.49 6.61
C ASP A 516 -6.67 43.56 7.50
N ARG A 517 -6.34 42.27 7.47
CA ARG A 517 -6.94 41.24 8.32
C ARG A 517 -5.90 40.65 9.27
N TYR A 518 -6.36 40.12 10.39
CA TYR A 518 -5.50 39.38 11.31
C TYR A 518 -4.85 38.18 10.60
N GLY A 519 -3.55 37.98 10.84
CA GLY A 519 -2.77 36.88 10.28
C GLY A 519 -1.65 36.51 11.24
N GLU A 520 -1.61 35.27 11.73
CA GLU A 520 -0.56 34.80 12.64
C GLU A 520 -0.14 33.36 12.34
N VAL A 521 1.11 33.02 12.69
CA VAL A 521 1.63 31.65 12.72
C VAL A 521 1.80 31.21 14.18
N LYS A 522 1.19 30.08 14.56
CA LYS A 522 1.39 29.38 15.83
C LYS A 522 2.02 28.02 15.56
N VAL A 523 2.89 27.56 16.46
CA VAL A 523 3.55 26.26 16.35
C VAL A 523 3.02 25.30 17.40
N VAL A 524 2.66 24.09 17.01
CA VAL A 524 2.34 23.00 17.93
C VAL A 524 3.62 22.20 18.19
N GLU A 525 4.13 22.33 19.41
CA GLU A 525 5.36 21.65 19.82
C GLU A 525 5.25 20.13 19.64
N ARG A 526 6.34 19.53 19.14
CA ARG A 526 6.53 18.09 18.90
C ARG A 526 5.57 17.45 17.90
N ALA A 527 4.63 18.19 17.34
CA ALA A 527 3.80 17.72 16.25
C ALA A 527 4.64 17.59 14.96
N GLY A 528 4.41 16.50 14.23
CA GLY A 528 4.75 16.37 12.81
C GLY A 528 3.51 16.39 11.92
N HIS A 529 3.73 16.42 10.61
CA HIS A 529 2.74 16.67 9.56
C HIS A 529 1.42 15.90 9.69
N ASP A 530 1.46 14.59 9.94
CA ASP A 530 0.25 13.78 10.13
C ASP A 530 -0.24 13.79 11.59
N THR A 531 0.70 13.80 12.54
CA THR A 531 0.40 13.72 13.98
C THR A 531 -0.26 14.96 14.53
N ILE A 532 -0.16 16.12 13.85
CA ILE A 532 -0.93 17.33 14.22
C ILE A 532 -2.44 17.08 14.17
N LEU A 533 -2.89 16.09 13.39
CA LEU A 533 -4.29 15.67 13.30
C LEU A 533 -4.56 14.35 14.06
N THR A 534 -3.61 13.41 13.96
CA THR A 534 -3.85 12.01 14.35
C THR A 534 -3.43 11.68 15.79
N ASP A 535 -2.50 12.43 16.38
CA ASP A 535 -2.14 12.29 17.80
C ASP A 535 -3.10 13.12 18.66
N ALA A 536 -3.67 12.50 19.70
CA ALA A 536 -4.69 13.13 20.54
C ALA A 536 -4.23 14.43 21.21
N ARG A 537 -2.96 14.51 21.64
CA ARG A 537 -2.44 15.70 22.32
C ARG A 537 -2.29 16.83 21.32
N HIS A 538 -1.59 16.59 20.20
CA HIS A 538 -1.35 17.63 19.20
C HIS A 538 -2.65 18.13 18.56
N ALA A 539 -3.57 17.20 18.23
CA ALA A 539 -4.85 17.54 17.63
C ALA A 539 -5.77 18.35 18.56
N ARG A 540 -5.78 18.03 19.86
CA ARG A 540 -6.50 18.83 20.87
C ARG A 540 -5.88 20.21 21.03
N THR A 541 -4.55 20.32 21.08
CA THR A 541 -3.87 21.63 21.12
C THR A 541 -4.17 22.47 19.87
N ALA A 542 -4.12 21.88 18.67
CA ALA A 542 -4.50 22.57 17.44
C ALA A 542 -5.97 23.02 17.48
N ALA A 543 -6.88 22.17 17.97
CA ALA A 543 -8.29 22.52 18.15
C ALA A 543 -8.50 23.68 19.14
N ASP A 544 -7.74 23.74 20.24
CA ASP A 544 -7.82 24.83 21.21
C ASP A 544 -7.31 26.16 20.61
N LEU A 545 -6.25 26.13 19.79
CA LEU A 545 -5.79 27.29 19.04
C LEU A 545 -6.82 27.78 18.03
N ILE A 546 -7.51 26.86 17.35
CA ILE A 546 -8.62 27.18 16.46
C ILE A 546 -9.74 27.88 17.24
N ALA A 547 -10.16 27.31 18.37
CA ALA A 547 -11.24 27.87 19.17
C ALA A 547 -10.91 29.29 19.66
N ALA A 548 -9.70 29.52 20.15
CA ALA A 548 -9.24 30.86 20.57
C ALA A 548 -9.28 31.86 19.40
N PHE A 549 -8.80 31.47 18.22
CA PHE A 549 -8.87 32.31 17.02
C PHE A 549 -10.31 32.63 16.59
N LEU A 550 -11.23 31.67 16.71
CA LEU A 550 -12.64 31.89 16.39
C LEU A 550 -13.28 32.93 17.32
N ASP A 551 -13.00 32.84 18.61
CA ASP A 551 -13.58 33.74 19.61
C ASP A 551 -13.02 35.17 19.47
N GLU A 552 -11.74 35.33 19.12
CA GLU A 552 -11.08 36.64 19.02
C GLU A 552 -11.26 37.33 17.65
N HIS A 553 -11.30 36.56 16.55
CA HIS A 553 -11.12 37.11 15.21
C HIS A 553 -12.14 36.68 14.18
N ALA A 554 -12.96 35.65 14.47
CA ALA A 554 -14.05 35.23 13.60
C ALA A 554 -15.39 35.08 14.35
N PRO A 555 -15.81 36.07 15.17
CA PRO A 555 -17.01 35.93 15.97
C PRO A 555 -18.27 35.87 15.10
N GLY A 556 -19.29 35.21 15.64
CA GLY A 556 -20.60 35.07 15.04
C GLY A 556 -21.30 36.39 14.72
N ALA A 557 -22.37 36.33 13.92
CA ALA A 557 -23.14 37.51 13.48
C ALA A 557 -23.67 38.39 14.64
N ASP A 558 -23.84 37.84 15.85
CA ASP A 558 -24.37 38.54 17.03
C ASP A 558 -23.35 39.45 17.75
N ALA A 559 -22.05 39.38 17.43
CA ALA A 559 -21.01 40.18 18.11
C ALA A 559 -20.85 41.62 17.55
N ALA A 560 -21.53 41.95 16.45
CA ALA A 560 -21.35 43.22 15.73
C ALA A 560 -22.23 44.39 16.23
N VAL A 561 -22.73 44.36 17.47
CA VAL A 561 -23.41 45.51 18.09
C VAL A 561 -22.45 46.19 19.07
N PRO A 562 -21.90 47.38 18.76
CA PRO A 562 -21.15 48.15 19.74
C PRO A 562 -22.12 48.61 20.83
N ALA A 563 -21.84 48.25 22.08
CA ALA A 563 -22.57 48.79 23.22
C ALA A 563 -22.41 50.32 23.24
N ALA A 564 -23.54 51.04 23.14
CA ALA A 564 -23.57 52.49 23.31
C ALA A 564 -23.09 52.89 24.72
N PRO A 565 -22.46 54.06 24.92
CA PRO A 565 -21.96 54.45 26.23
C PRO A 565 -23.12 54.70 27.19
N ALA A 566 -23.07 54.05 28.36
CA ALA A 566 -24.05 54.23 29.42
C ALA A 566 -24.07 55.68 29.91
N ALA A 567 -25.24 56.32 29.81
CA ALA A 567 -25.48 57.62 30.41
C ALA A 567 -25.52 57.50 31.94
N SER A 568 -24.73 58.38 32.59
CA SER A 568 -24.70 58.64 34.03
C SER A 568 -26.10 58.87 34.60
N THR A 569 -26.50 58.05 35.57
CA THR A 569 -27.68 58.29 36.42
C THR A 569 -27.22 58.89 37.75
N ALA A 570 -27.60 60.15 37.95
CA ALA A 570 -27.48 60.86 39.21
C ALA A 570 -28.39 60.25 40.28
N GLN A 571 -27.87 60.19 41.50
CA GLN A 571 -28.60 59.84 42.71
C GLN A 571 -29.74 60.83 42.98
N ILE A 572 -30.92 60.30 43.31
CA ILE A 572 -31.95 61.03 44.06
C ILE A 572 -32.39 60.12 45.22
N GLU A 573 -32.18 60.62 46.43
CA GLU A 573 -32.66 60.09 47.70
C GLU A 573 -34.19 60.13 47.78
N GLY A 574 -34.78 59.15 48.47
CA GLY A 574 -36.23 59.11 48.71
C GLY A 574 -36.64 57.98 49.65
N THR A 575 -36.79 58.33 50.91
CA THR A 575 -37.23 57.56 52.09
C THR A 575 -38.53 56.75 51.97
N ALA A 576 -38.51 55.58 52.65
CA ALA A 576 -39.54 54.96 53.51
C ALA A 576 -40.97 54.71 52.95
N GLU A 577 -41.42 53.44 52.96
CA GLU A 577 -42.41 52.95 53.95
C GLU A 577 -42.74 51.44 53.81
N GLN A 578 -43.32 50.91 54.88
CA GLN A 578 -43.58 49.52 55.24
C GLN A 578 -44.77 48.85 54.52
N GLY A 579 -44.82 47.52 54.55
CA GLY A 579 -46.06 46.73 54.39
C GLY A 579 -45.85 45.34 53.80
N LYS A 580 -45.43 44.33 54.60
CA LYS A 580 -46.26 43.22 55.12
C LYS A 580 -47.09 42.40 54.10
N ALA A 581 -46.74 41.10 54.10
CA ALA A 581 -47.64 39.93 54.03
C ALA A 581 -48.36 39.68 52.68
N SER A 582 -48.64 38.48 52.20
CA SER A 582 -48.65 37.12 52.75
C SER A 582 -48.77 36.12 51.58
N GLU A 583 -48.39 34.85 51.81
CA GLU A 583 -49.06 33.58 51.39
C GLU A 583 -49.81 33.50 50.04
N LYS A 584 -49.84 32.43 49.25
CA LYS A 584 -49.65 30.95 49.33
C LYS A 584 -49.67 30.54 47.83
N LYS A 585 -48.97 29.54 47.33
CA LYS A 585 -49.14 28.10 47.57
C LYS A 585 -48.19 27.37 46.64
#